data_AF-A0A4Y8CI17-F1
#
_entry.id   AF-A0A4Y8CI17-F1
#
_cell.length_a   1.000
_cell.length_b   1.000
_cell.length_c   1.000
_cell.angle_alpha   90.00
_cell.angle_beta   90.00
_cell.angle_gamma   90.00
#
_symmetry.space_group_name_H-M   'P 1'
#
loop_
_entity.id
_entity.type
_entity.pdbx_description
1 polymer ?
#
loop_
_entity_poly.entity_id
_entity_poly.type
_entity_poly.pdbx_seq_one_letter_code
_entity_poly.pdbx_strand_id
1 'polypeptide(L)'
;MKHLLYLIGDELTINEKFKNYIYRTYEEKFKEINEIRIQNKTDKDLPFLLENLLNQYDFITLFTSPLHYATVAKILATLNDDNLILKDGTLVPDKAEFSKNSFVCNFSNSKINVVKINPSEKLPDLLGHIKLNFAYFCIFGMDDESVILLLQTLTKSYEISIKSTKLLDNLVLIKATCANFGKLDGFLNSVKNLFGQKVFLGKDPIHFISSKLLEKKLKISFAESCTGGLCASTLTKISGVSEIFEGSIISYSNRIKH
;
A
#
# COMPACT_ATOMS: atom_id res chain seq x y z
N MET A 1 11.16 -6.32 7.17
CA MET A 1 10.00 -6.15 8.07
C MET A 1 8.81 -6.83 7.43
N LYS A 2 8.15 -7.74 8.16
CA LYS A 2 6.97 -8.49 7.73
C LYS A 2 5.73 -7.81 8.27
N HIS A 3 4.79 -7.47 7.40
CA HIS A 3 3.52 -6.88 7.82
C HIS A 3 2.34 -7.58 7.15
N LEU A 4 1.26 -7.75 7.91
CA LEU A 4 0.12 -8.53 7.50
C LEU A 4 -1.10 -7.64 7.31
N LEU A 5 -1.82 -7.87 6.21
CA LEU A 5 -3.21 -7.42 6.03
C LEU A 5 -4.11 -8.62 6.35
N TYR A 6 -4.89 -8.53 7.43
CA TYR A 6 -5.77 -9.61 7.86
C TYR A 6 -7.23 -9.18 7.77
N LEU A 7 -8.03 -9.89 6.97
CA LEU A 7 -9.48 -9.69 6.88
C LEU A 7 -10.23 -10.75 7.68
N ILE A 8 -11.17 -10.34 8.54
CA ILE A 8 -12.08 -11.22 9.27
C ILE A 8 -13.54 -10.83 9.00
N GLY A 9 -14.27 -11.69 8.29
CA GLY A 9 -15.72 -11.59 8.05
C GLY A 9 -16.16 -11.94 6.63
N ASP A 10 -17.16 -12.82 6.51
CA ASP A 10 -17.71 -13.32 5.23
C ASP A 10 -18.09 -12.20 4.24
N GLU A 11 -18.83 -11.20 4.72
CA GLU A 11 -19.33 -10.08 3.91
C GLU A 11 -18.22 -9.23 3.26
N LEU A 12 -17.03 -9.21 3.86
CA LEU A 12 -15.86 -8.50 3.34
C LEU A 12 -15.24 -9.20 2.14
N THR A 13 -15.38 -10.53 2.09
CA THR A 13 -14.78 -11.35 1.03
C THR A 13 -15.61 -11.32 -0.25
N ILE A 14 -16.94 -11.18 -0.11
CA ILE A 14 -17.90 -11.17 -1.22
C ILE A 14 -17.90 -9.82 -1.95
N ASN A 15 -17.70 -8.70 -1.23
CA ASN A 15 -17.70 -7.36 -1.83
C ASN A 15 -16.32 -7.00 -2.40
N GLU A 16 -16.06 -7.44 -3.64
CA GLU A 16 -14.80 -7.19 -4.35
C GLU A 16 -14.40 -5.70 -4.43
N LYS A 17 -15.37 -4.80 -4.62
CA LYS A 17 -15.09 -3.36 -4.71
C LYS A 17 -14.59 -2.81 -3.38
N PHE A 18 -15.22 -3.21 -2.28
CA PHE A 18 -14.82 -2.80 -0.94
C PHE A 18 -13.48 -3.42 -0.53
N LYS A 19 -13.25 -4.69 -0.87
CA LYS A 19 -11.96 -5.36 -0.67
C LYS A 19 -10.82 -4.63 -1.40
N ASN A 20 -11.04 -4.24 -2.65
CA ASN A 20 -10.06 -3.44 -3.41
C ASN A 20 -9.83 -2.04 -2.80
N TYR A 21 -10.87 -1.44 -2.18
CA TYR A 21 -10.70 -0.20 -1.44
C TYR A 21 -9.82 -0.38 -0.19
N ILE A 22 -9.97 -1.48 0.55
CA ILE A 22 -9.09 -1.83 1.67
C ILE A 22 -7.65 -2.00 1.20
N TYR A 23 -7.42 -2.77 0.13
CA TYR A 23 -6.09 -3.01 -0.42
C TYR A 23 -5.39 -1.72 -0.84
N ARG A 24 -6.09 -0.85 -1.57
CA ARG A 24 -5.55 0.45 -1.95
C ARG A 24 -5.20 1.31 -0.74
N THR A 25 -6.09 1.41 0.24
CA THR A 25 -5.87 2.20 1.46
C THR A 25 -4.67 1.68 2.26
N TYR A 26 -4.52 0.36 2.34
CA TYR A 26 -3.39 -0.29 2.99
C TYR A 26 -2.08 -0.01 2.24
N GLU A 27 -2.04 -0.20 0.91
CA GLU A 27 -0.84 0.09 0.11
C GLU A 27 -0.45 1.57 0.13
N GLU A 28 -1.40 2.51 0.14
CA GLU A 28 -1.10 3.93 0.24
C GLU A 28 -0.31 4.25 1.51
N LYS A 29 -0.71 3.62 2.63
CA LYS A 29 -0.06 3.79 3.93
C LYS A 29 1.27 3.04 4.03
N PHE A 30 1.29 1.76 3.67
CA PHE A 30 2.40 0.85 3.93
C PHE A 30 3.30 0.58 2.72
N LYS A 31 3.01 1.21 1.58
CA LYS A 31 3.74 1.17 0.29
C LYS A 31 3.74 -0.17 -0.44
N GLU A 32 3.41 -1.26 0.25
CA GLU A 32 3.10 -2.55 -0.35
C GLU A 32 2.10 -3.32 0.51
N ILE A 33 1.59 -4.43 -0.03
CA ILE A 33 1.00 -5.50 0.76
C ILE A 33 2.01 -6.65 0.79
N ASN A 34 2.57 -6.93 1.96
CA ASN A 34 3.57 -7.98 2.12
C ASN A 34 2.91 -9.37 2.18
N GLU A 35 1.85 -9.52 2.96
CA GLU A 35 1.02 -10.72 2.99
C GLU A 35 -0.45 -10.39 3.27
N ILE A 36 -1.35 -11.24 2.77
CA ILE A 36 -2.79 -11.17 3.01
C ILE A 36 -3.24 -12.46 3.65
N ARG A 37 -4.02 -12.35 4.73
CA ARG A 37 -4.79 -13.46 5.29
C ARG A 37 -6.26 -13.10 5.31
N ILE A 38 -7.11 -14.07 5.03
CA ILE A 38 -8.56 -13.92 5.02
C ILE A 38 -9.16 -15.04 5.85
N GLN A 39 -10.08 -14.69 6.76
CA GLN A 39 -10.85 -15.65 7.53
C GLN A 39 -12.32 -15.27 7.50
N ASN A 40 -13.15 -16.27 7.20
CA ASN A 40 -14.59 -16.13 7.01
C ASN A 40 -15.34 -15.85 8.32
N LYS A 41 -14.96 -16.52 9.40
CA LYS A 41 -15.58 -16.40 10.73
C LYS A 41 -14.54 -16.48 11.83
N THR A 42 -14.84 -15.87 12.97
CA THR A 42 -14.10 -16.12 14.21
C THR A 42 -14.45 -17.51 14.75
N ASP A 43 -13.46 -18.39 14.86
CA ASP A 43 -13.60 -19.68 15.54
C ASP A 43 -12.98 -19.63 16.95
N LYS A 44 -13.03 -20.77 17.66
CA LYS A 44 -12.45 -20.89 19.01
C LYS A 44 -10.92 -20.78 19.01
N ASP A 45 -10.27 -20.92 17.86
CA ASP A 45 -8.83 -20.95 17.71
C ASP A 45 -8.24 -19.58 17.40
N LEU A 46 -9.08 -18.56 17.15
CA LEU A 46 -8.65 -17.19 16.88
C LEU A 46 -7.66 -16.62 17.90
N PRO A 47 -7.79 -16.84 19.23
CA PRO A 47 -6.78 -16.38 20.18
C PRO A 47 -5.39 -16.94 19.91
N PHE A 48 -5.28 -18.26 19.73
CA PHE A 48 -4.00 -18.93 19.43
C PHE A 48 -3.44 -18.50 18.08
N LEU A 49 -4.33 -18.28 17.10
CA LEU A 49 -3.93 -17.79 15.79
C LEU A 49 -3.35 -16.38 15.88
N LEU A 50 -4.03 -15.46 16.57
CA LEU A 50 -3.54 -14.08 16.74
C LEU A 50 -2.21 -14.05 17.51
N GLU A 51 -2.06 -14.86 18.55
CA GLU A 51 -0.79 -15.02 19.27
C GLU A 51 0.33 -15.48 18.34
N ASN A 52 0.10 -16.52 17.53
CA ASN A 52 1.09 -17.00 16.56
C ASN A 52 1.43 -15.94 15.52
N LEU A 53 0.45 -15.20 15.01
CA LEU A 53 0.70 -14.12 14.04
C LEU A 53 1.50 -12.97 14.67
N LEU A 54 1.22 -12.60 15.91
CA LEU A 54 1.99 -11.57 16.65
C LEU A 54 3.46 -11.97 16.86
N ASN A 55 3.77 -13.27 16.86
CA ASN A 55 5.15 -13.75 16.90
C ASN A 55 5.84 -13.78 15.52
N GLN A 56 5.07 -13.75 14.43
CA GLN A 56 5.57 -13.90 13.05
C GLN A 56 5.71 -12.58 12.29
N TYR A 57 4.88 -11.58 12.60
CA TYR A 57 4.82 -10.30 11.88
C TYR A 57 5.18 -9.15 12.80
N ASP A 58 5.94 -8.18 12.26
CA ASP A 58 6.30 -6.95 12.97
C ASP A 58 5.08 -6.01 13.12
N PHE A 59 4.14 -6.07 12.18
CA PHE A 59 2.93 -5.25 12.18
C PHE A 59 1.74 -5.96 11.52
N ILE A 60 0.58 -5.94 12.15
CA ILE A 60 -0.66 -6.53 11.62
C ILE A 60 -1.71 -5.42 11.51
N THR A 61 -2.39 -5.31 10.37
CA THR A 61 -3.65 -4.56 10.29
C THR A 61 -4.79 -5.53 10.09
N LEU A 62 -5.62 -5.67 11.12
CA LEU A 62 -6.77 -6.54 11.14
C LEU A 62 -8.03 -5.73 10.85
N PHE A 63 -8.62 -5.97 9.69
CA PHE A 63 -9.90 -5.41 9.30
C PHE A 63 -11.02 -6.38 9.67
N THR A 64 -12.03 -5.89 10.36
CA THR A 64 -13.12 -6.76 10.84
C THR A 64 -14.46 -6.06 10.86
N SER A 65 -15.53 -6.84 10.69
CA SER A 65 -16.90 -6.34 10.77
C SER A 65 -17.29 -5.95 12.20
N PRO A 66 -18.37 -5.17 12.38
CA PRO A 66 -18.86 -4.80 13.71
C PRO A 66 -19.18 -6.02 14.59
N LEU A 67 -19.58 -7.14 13.97
CA LEU A 67 -19.91 -8.39 14.66
C LEU A 67 -18.72 -8.98 15.44
N HIS A 68 -17.50 -8.85 14.91
CA HIS A 68 -16.32 -9.51 15.46
C HIS A 68 -15.40 -8.55 16.23
N TYR A 69 -15.59 -7.23 16.07
CA TYR A 69 -14.70 -6.21 16.64
C TYR A 69 -14.53 -6.32 18.16
N ALA A 70 -15.64 -6.45 18.90
CA ALA A 70 -15.60 -6.55 20.37
C ALA A 70 -14.89 -7.85 20.84
N THR A 71 -15.10 -8.96 20.12
CA THR A 71 -14.44 -10.23 20.41
C THR A 71 -12.93 -10.12 20.19
N VAL A 72 -12.50 -9.52 19.07
CA VAL A 72 -11.08 -9.28 18.80
C VAL A 72 -10.46 -8.36 19.86
N ALA A 73 -11.14 -7.29 20.25
CA ALA A 73 -10.68 -6.39 21.31
C ALA A 73 -10.47 -7.15 22.63
N LYS A 74 -11.42 -8.01 23.02
CA LYS A 74 -11.32 -8.84 24.23
C LYS A 74 -10.13 -9.80 24.17
N ILE A 75 -9.95 -10.49 23.03
CA ILE A 75 -8.82 -11.42 22.84
C ILE A 75 -7.49 -10.67 23.00
N LEU A 76 -7.33 -9.53 22.33
CA LEU A 76 -6.09 -8.76 22.40
C LEU A 76 -5.83 -8.16 23.78
N ALA A 77 -6.88 -7.76 24.52
CA ALA A 77 -6.74 -7.34 25.91
C ALA A 77 -6.21 -8.50 26.78
N THR A 78 -6.78 -9.69 26.63
CA THR A 78 -6.32 -10.90 27.36
C THR A 78 -4.88 -11.27 26.99
N LEU A 79 -4.50 -11.25 25.71
CA LEU A 79 -3.13 -11.57 25.27
C LEU A 79 -2.09 -10.55 25.75
N ASN A 80 -2.50 -9.35 26.16
CA ASN A 80 -1.59 -8.27 26.58
C ASN A 80 -1.69 -7.93 28.07
N ASP A 81 -2.32 -8.80 28.87
CA ASP A 81 -2.64 -8.55 30.29
C ASP A 81 -3.19 -7.14 30.51
N ASP A 82 -4.21 -6.79 29.72
CA ASP A 82 -4.83 -5.47 29.66
C ASP A 82 -6.33 -5.54 29.99
N ASN A 83 -6.86 -4.42 30.46
CA ASN A 83 -8.28 -4.26 30.74
C ASN A 83 -9.03 -3.70 29.54
N LEU A 84 -10.33 -3.96 29.46
CA LEU A 84 -11.20 -3.30 28.48
C LEU A 84 -11.83 -2.05 29.11
N ILE A 85 -11.79 -0.94 28.36
CA ILE A 85 -12.48 0.30 28.71
C ILE A 85 -13.38 0.75 27.57
N LEU A 86 -14.41 1.53 27.90
CA LEU A 86 -15.34 2.08 26.93
C LEU A 86 -14.80 3.40 26.37
N LYS A 87 -14.41 3.43 25.09
CA LYS A 87 -14.05 4.65 24.34
C LYS A 87 -15.05 4.83 23.19
N ASP A 88 -15.70 6.00 23.11
CA ASP A 88 -16.71 6.31 22.08
C ASP A 88 -17.78 5.22 21.89
N GLY A 89 -18.29 4.67 23.00
CA GLY A 89 -19.31 3.61 22.98
C GLY A 89 -18.81 2.25 22.50
N THR A 90 -17.49 2.04 22.36
CA THR A 90 -16.90 0.77 21.98
C THR A 90 -15.89 0.29 23.02
N LEU A 91 -15.92 -1.01 23.35
CA LEU A 91 -14.94 -1.62 24.25
C LEU A 91 -13.62 -1.85 23.53
N VAL A 92 -12.54 -1.30 24.07
CA VAL A 92 -11.18 -1.40 23.53
C VAL A 92 -10.17 -1.63 24.67
N PRO A 93 -8.98 -2.20 24.39
CA PRO A 93 -7.94 -2.32 25.40
C PRO A 93 -7.49 -0.96 25.94
N ASP A 94 -7.26 -0.85 27.24
CA ASP A 94 -6.95 0.40 27.94
C ASP A 94 -5.67 1.06 27.41
N LYS A 95 -4.60 0.26 27.30
CA LYS A 95 -3.28 0.70 26.82
C LYS A 95 -3.25 0.99 25.32
N ALA A 96 -4.32 0.72 24.58
CA ALA A 96 -4.35 0.93 23.13
C ALA A 96 -4.51 2.41 22.76
N GLU A 97 -3.75 2.85 21.76
CA GLU A 97 -4.04 4.08 21.05
C GLU A 97 -5.33 3.90 20.25
N PHE A 98 -6.24 4.86 20.34
CA PHE A 98 -7.59 4.75 19.78
C PHE A 98 -7.93 5.96 18.91
N SER A 99 -8.59 5.68 17.79
CA SER A 99 -9.32 6.63 16.96
C SER A 99 -10.69 6.02 16.65
N LYS A 100 -11.64 6.83 16.15
CA LYS A 100 -13.00 6.36 15.84
C LYS A 100 -12.94 5.08 14.99
N ASN A 101 -13.46 3.97 15.52
CA ASN A 101 -13.51 2.65 14.89
C ASN A 101 -12.15 1.98 14.60
N SER A 102 -11.05 2.44 15.21
CA SER A 102 -9.70 1.90 14.99
C SER A 102 -8.88 1.96 16.27
N PHE A 103 -8.20 0.88 16.66
CA PHE A 103 -7.25 0.92 17.77
C PHE A 103 -5.96 0.17 17.43
N VAL A 104 -4.85 0.51 18.09
CA VAL A 104 -3.60 -0.23 17.96
C VAL A 104 -3.09 -0.68 19.32
N CYS A 105 -2.80 -1.97 19.43
CA CYS A 105 -2.16 -2.58 20.58
C CYS A 105 -0.66 -2.78 20.29
N ASN A 106 0.17 -2.45 21.28
CA ASN A 106 1.60 -2.70 21.23
C ASN A 106 1.90 -3.98 22.03
N PHE A 107 2.62 -4.92 21.42
CA PHE A 107 3.18 -6.12 22.02
C PHE A 107 4.71 -6.03 21.97
N SER A 108 5.42 -6.89 22.71
CA SER A 108 6.88 -6.83 22.84
C SER A 108 7.64 -6.79 21.50
N ASN A 109 7.18 -7.58 20.51
CA ASN A 109 7.84 -7.71 19.21
C ASN A 109 6.94 -7.35 18.01
N SER A 110 5.71 -6.90 18.27
CA SER A 110 4.72 -6.68 17.21
C SER A 110 3.72 -5.60 17.60
N LYS A 111 3.02 -5.08 16.60
CA LYS A 111 1.87 -4.19 16.78
C LYS A 111 0.71 -4.69 15.96
N ILE A 112 -0.50 -4.55 16.49
CA ILE A 112 -1.72 -4.88 15.74
C ILE A 112 -2.69 -3.71 15.77
N ASN A 113 -2.98 -3.17 14.59
CA ASN A 113 -4.06 -2.22 14.40
C ASN A 113 -5.34 -2.97 14.02
N VAL A 114 -6.38 -2.83 14.82
CA VAL A 114 -7.70 -3.40 14.56
C VAL A 114 -8.64 -2.31 14.07
N VAL A 115 -9.22 -2.52 12.90
CA VAL A 115 -10.06 -1.55 12.19
C VAL A 115 -11.46 -2.14 12.01
N LYS A 116 -12.45 -1.51 12.64
CA LYS A 116 -13.88 -1.85 12.46
C LYS A 116 -14.37 -1.23 11.17
N ILE A 117 -14.83 -2.05 10.24
CA ILE A 117 -15.22 -1.60 8.90
C ILE A 117 -16.66 -2.01 8.56
N ASN A 118 -17.32 -1.17 7.77
CA ASN A 118 -18.65 -1.39 7.25
C ASN A 118 -18.67 -1.01 5.75
N PRO A 119 -19.10 -1.89 4.82
CA PRO A 119 -19.10 -1.60 3.39
C PRO A 119 -19.86 -0.34 2.96
N SER A 120 -20.79 0.15 3.78
CA SER A 120 -21.54 1.39 3.53
C SER A 120 -20.86 2.66 4.07
N GLU A 121 -19.71 2.53 4.72
CA GLU A 121 -19.00 3.64 5.37
C GLU A 121 -17.59 3.82 4.80
N LYS A 122 -17.01 5.01 5.01
CA LYS A 122 -15.60 5.27 4.69
C LYS A 122 -14.71 4.45 5.64
N LEU A 123 -13.57 3.97 5.13
CA LEU A 123 -12.59 3.29 5.97
C LEU A 123 -12.09 4.23 7.09
N PRO A 124 -12.03 3.76 8.35
CA PRO A 124 -11.38 4.50 9.42
C PRO A 124 -9.90 4.69 9.16
N ASP A 125 -9.28 5.58 9.93
CA ASP A 125 -7.84 5.76 9.88
C ASP A 125 -7.14 4.48 10.31
N LEU A 126 -6.21 4.03 9.47
CA LEU A 126 -5.26 3.02 9.87
C LEU A 126 -4.32 3.68 10.87
N LEU A 127 -4.09 3.05 12.03
CA LEU A 127 -3.19 3.55 13.08
C LEU A 127 -1.84 2.84 13.02
N GLY A 128 -0.86 3.36 13.76
CA GLY A 128 0.50 2.83 13.80
C GLY A 128 1.36 3.17 12.57
N HIS A 129 2.67 2.92 12.70
CA HIS A 129 3.66 3.18 11.67
C HIS A 129 4.59 1.99 11.52
N ILE A 130 5.07 1.79 10.30
CA ILE A 130 6.05 0.77 9.99
C ILE A 130 7.33 1.46 9.49
N LYS A 131 8.50 0.99 9.96
CA LYS A 131 9.77 1.51 9.46
C LYS A 131 10.15 0.75 8.20
N LEU A 132 9.92 1.37 7.05
CA LEU A 132 10.22 0.76 5.76
C LEU A 132 11.72 0.49 5.65
N ASN A 133 12.06 -0.75 5.29
CA ASN A 133 13.42 -1.15 4.96
C ASN A 133 13.59 -1.39 3.45
N PHE A 134 12.66 -0.88 2.64
CA PHE A 134 12.66 -1.00 1.20
C PHE A 134 12.20 0.29 0.54
N ALA A 135 12.54 0.44 -0.73
CA ALA A 135 12.04 1.49 -1.61
C ALA A 135 11.84 0.96 -3.02
N TYR A 136 10.94 1.62 -3.74
CA TYR A 136 10.72 1.39 -5.15
C TYR A 136 11.30 2.53 -5.98
N PHE A 137 11.80 2.19 -7.16
CA PHE A 137 12.14 3.15 -8.20
C PHE A 137 12.00 2.50 -9.57
N CYS A 138 11.84 3.32 -10.59
CA CYS A 138 11.71 2.89 -11.97
C CYS A 138 12.84 3.47 -12.81
N ILE A 139 13.33 2.67 -13.76
CA ILE A 139 14.30 3.10 -14.78
C ILE A 139 13.66 2.99 -16.16
N PHE A 140 13.71 4.06 -16.95
CA PHE A 140 13.16 4.09 -18.30
C PHE A 140 14.23 4.15 -19.38
N GLY A 141 13.89 3.67 -20.58
CA GLY A 141 14.77 3.66 -21.75
C GLY A 141 15.86 2.60 -21.68
N MET A 142 15.66 1.54 -20.90
CA MET A 142 16.61 0.44 -20.71
C MET A 142 15.86 -0.87 -20.47
N ASP A 143 16.47 -1.98 -20.88
CA ASP A 143 15.99 -3.32 -20.57
C ASP A 143 16.44 -3.77 -19.16
N ASP A 144 15.77 -4.79 -18.63
CA ASP A 144 15.97 -5.33 -17.28
C ASP A 144 17.39 -5.89 -17.05
N GLU A 145 17.98 -6.57 -18.04
CA GLU A 145 19.31 -7.19 -17.89
C GLU A 145 20.40 -6.12 -17.76
N SER A 146 20.36 -5.10 -18.63
CA SER A 146 21.24 -3.95 -18.58
C SER A 146 21.12 -3.20 -17.25
N VAL A 147 19.90 -3.01 -16.76
CA VAL A 147 19.63 -2.32 -15.50
C VAL A 147 20.20 -3.10 -14.31
N ILE A 148 19.97 -4.42 -14.26
CA ILE A 148 20.52 -5.28 -13.21
C ILE A 148 22.04 -5.22 -13.22
N LEU A 149 22.67 -5.35 -14.40
CA LEU A 149 24.14 -5.32 -14.57
C LEU A 149 24.75 -4.01 -14.03
N LEU A 150 24.16 -2.87 -14.38
CA LEU A 150 24.64 -1.55 -13.93
C LEU A 150 24.48 -1.33 -12.42
N LEU A 151 23.46 -1.95 -11.82
CA LEU A 151 23.21 -1.84 -10.38
C LEU A 151 24.11 -2.74 -9.53
N GLN A 152 24.77 -3.76 -10.10
CA GLN A 152 25.50 -4.79 -9.33
C GLN A 152 26.55 -4.22 -8.37
N THR A 153 27.31 -3.22 -8.80
CA THR A 153 28.34 -2.60 -7.96
C THR A 153 27.71 -1.84 -6.79
N LEU A 154 26.62 -1.11 -7.04
CA LEU A 154 25.91 -0.36 -6.02
C LEU A 154 25.23 -1.28 -5.01
N THR A 155 24.57 -2.35 -5.46
CA THR A 155 23.90 -3.30 -4.57
C THR A 155 24.88 -3.98 -3.61
N LYS A 156 26.07 -4.35 -4.10
CA LYS A 156 27.16 -4.87 -3.25
C LYS A 156 27.69 -3.84 -2.27
N SER A 157 28.03 -2.63 -2.73
CA SER A 157 28.60 -1.56 -1.89
C SER A 157 27.68 -1.12 -0.76
N TYR A 158 26.37 -1.12 -1.00
CA TYR A 158 25.37 -0.70 -0.02
C TYR A 158 24.72 -1.87 0.73
N GLU A 159 25.12 -3.12 0.46
CA GLU A 159 24.50 -4.34 1.03
C GLU A 159 22.97 -4.35 0.83
N ILE A 160 22.54 -4.02 -0.39
CA ILE A 160 21.12 -3.96 -0.76
C ILE A 160 20.78 -5.11 -1.68
N SER A 161 19.68 -5.79 -1.36
CA SER A 161 19.06 -6.74 -2.27
C SER A 161 18.09 -6.02 -3.20
N ILE A 162 18.05 -6.41 -4.47
CA ILE A 162 17.08 -5.89 -5.43
C ILE A 162 16.23 -7.02 -6.00
N LYS A 163 14.97 -6.69 -6.32
CA LYS A 163 14.11 -7.47 -7.19
C LYS A 163 13.63 -6.56 -8.30
N SER A 164 13.62 -7.03 -9.54
CA SER A 164 13.17 -6.25 -10.69
C SER A 164 12.01 -6.93 -11.41
N THR A 165 11.25 -6.12 -12.15
CA THR A 165 10.22 -6.59 -13.09
C THR A 165 10.03 -5.54 -14.19
N LYS A 166 9.66 -5.99 -15.39
CA LYS A 166 9.36 -5.10 -16.52
C LYS A 166 7.92 -4.62 -16.42
N LEU A 167 7.71 -3.31 -16.42
CA LEU A 167 6.39 -2.69 -16.60
C LEU A 167 6.05 -2.53 -18.08
N LEU A 168 7.07 -2.18 -18.88
CA LEU A 168 7.06 -2.12 -20.34
C LEU A 168 8.46 -2.56 -20.83
N ASP A 169 8.63 -2.79 -22.13
CA ASP A 169 9.92 -3.26 -22.70
C ASP A 169 11.12 -2.41 -22.26
N ASN A 170 10.92 -1.09 -22.14
CA ASN A 170 11.94 -0.13 -21.74
C ASN A 170 11.58 0.61 -20.43
N LEU A 171 10.81 -0.03 -19.54
CA LEU A 171 10.48 0.53 -18.23
C LEU A 171 10.56 -0.58 -17.17
N VAL A 172 11.59 -0.50 -16.33
CA VAL A 172 11.90 -1.50 -15.30
C VAL A 172 11.53 -0.95 -13.94
N LEU A 173 10.72 -1.67 -13.19
CA LEU A 173 10.43 -1.40 -11.79
C LEU A 173 11.37 -2.22 -10.91
N ILE A 174 11.96 -1.57 -9.91
CA ILE A 174 12.90 -2.20 -8.98
C ILE A 174 12.44 -1.95 -7.55
N LYS A 175 12.42 -3.02 -6.77
CA LYS A 175 12.33 -2.98 -5.31
C LYS A 175 13.73 -3.17 -4.74
N ALA A 176 14.28 -2.15 -4.11
CA ALA A 176 15.47 -2.25 -3.28
C ALA A 176 15.08 -2.53 -1.83
N THR A 177 15.67 -3.53 -1.21
CA THR A 177 15.45 -3.92 0.19
C THR A 177 16.78 -3.99 0.92
N CYS A 178 16.87 -3.33 2.07
CA CYS A 178 18.04 -3.29 2.92
C CYS A 178 17.82 -4.10 4.20
N ALA A 179 18.83 -4.88 4.60
CA ALA A 179 18.82 -5.60 5.86
C ALA A 179 19.10 -4.67 7.06
N ASN A 180 20.00 -3.69 6.87
CA ASN A 180 20.46 -2.78 7.91
C ASN A 180 19.88 -1.36 7.68
N PHE A 181 19.16 -0.83 8.65
CA PHE A 181 18.57 0.51 8.54
C PHE A 181 19.67 1.58 8.32
N GLY A 182 19.50 2.43 7.30
CA GLY A 182 20.32 3.63 7.08
C GLY A 182 21.10 3.70 5.77
N LYS A 183 21.28 2.60 5.04
CA LYS A 183 22.02 2.60 3.74
C LYS A 183 21.14 2.91 2.52
N LEU A 184 19.81 2.84 2.67
CA LEU A 184 18.86 2.92 1.56
C LEU A 184 18.89 4.30 0.86
N ASP A 185 18.92 5.39 1.61
CA ASP A 185 18.91 6.74 1.03
C ASP A 185 20.20 7.02 0.23
N GLY A 186 21.35 6.59 0.76
CA GLY A 186 22.64 6.67 0.07
C GLY A 186 22.63 5.90 -1.26
N PHE A 187 22.10 4.68 -1.24
CA PHE A 187 21.92 3.88 -2.46
C PHE A 187 21.02 4.56 -3.48
N LEU A 188 19.85 5.05 -3.06
CA LEU A 188 18.91 5.74 -3.97
C LEU A 188 19.53 7.01 -4.57
N ASN A 189 20.37 7.73 -3.82
CA ASN A 189 21.12 8.87 -4.35
C ASN A 189 22.18 8.43 -5.36
N SER A 190 22.94 7.36 -5.11
CA SER A 190 23.87 6.80 -6.09
C SER A 190 23.16 6.30 -7.36
N VAL A 191 21.98 5.69 -7.23
CA VAL A 191 21.13 5.30 -8.37
C VAL A 191 20.71 6.52 -9.19
N LYS A 192 20.26 7.60 -8.53
CA LYS A 192 19.96 8.86 -9.22
C LYS A 192 21.15 9.43 -9.99
N ASN A 193 22.35 9.39 -9.40
CA ASN A 193 23.55 9.88 -10.07
C ASN A 193 23.94 9.01 -11.27
N LEU A 194 23.77 7.69 -11.16
CA LEU A 194 24.12 6.74 -12.22
C LEU A 194 23.18 6.85 -13.44
N PHE A 195 21.87 6.93 -13.21
CA PHE A 195 20.87 6.91 -14.28
C PHE A 195 20.39 8.32 -14.69
N GLY A 196 20.69 9.35 -13.90
CA GLY A 196 20.35 10.73 -14.18
C GLY A 196 18.85 10.92 -14.41
N GLN A 197 18.48 11.44 -15.57
CA GLN A 197 17.08 11.68 -15.92
C GLN A 197 16.30 10.39 -16.19
N LYS A 198 16.96 9.24 -16.36
CA LYS A 198 16.31 7.95 -16.68
C LYS A 198 15.66 7.26 -15.47
N VAL A 199 15.75 7.83 -14.27
CA VAL A 199 15.21 7.21 -13.05
C VAL A 199 14.22 8.13 -12.34
N PHE A 200 13.17 7.52 -11.79
CA PHE A 200 12.28 8.18 -10.82
C PHE A 200 12.00 7.27 -9.62
N LEU A 201 11.79 7.88 -8.45
CA LEU A 201 11.44 7.16 -7.24
C LEU A 201 9.94 6.85 -7.19
N GLY A 202 9.59 5.72 -6.61
CA GLY A 202 8.22 5.20 -6.55
C GLY A 202 7.99 4.06 -7.55
N LYS A 203 6.78 3.52 -7.52
CA LYS A 203 6.36 2.38 -8.35
C LYS A 203 5.26 2.71 -9.37
N ASP A 204 4.78 3.96 -9.38
CA ASP A 204 3.65 4.40 -10.20
C ASP A 204 4.12 5.44 -11.25
N PRO A 205 4.34 5.01 -12.51
CA PRO A 205 4.71 5.91 -13.60
C PRO A 205 3.65 6.99 -13.89
N ILE A 206 2.36 6.69 -13.71
CA ILE A 206 1.28 7.62 -14.02
C ILE A 206 1.24 8.75 -13.00
N HIS A 207 1.41 8.42 -11.71
CA HIS A 207 1.57 9.42 -10.67
C HIS A 207 2.83 10.29 -10.90
N PHE A 208 3.95 9.67 -11.28
CA PHE A 208 5.17 10.40 -11.62
C PHE A 208 4.95 11.38 -12.79
N ILE A 209 4.36 10.94 -13.90
CA ILE A 209 4.05 11.81 -15.05
C ILE A 209 3.15 12.97 -14.63
N SER A 210 2.09 12.68 -13.87
CA SER A 210 1.14 13.69 -13.39
C SER A 210 1.84 14.75 -12.53
N SER A 211 2.70 14.32 -11.60
CA SER A 211 3.48 15.23 -10.75
C SER A 211 4.40 16.14 -11.57
N LYS A 212 5.01 15.61 -12.65
CA LYS A 212 5.89 16.39 -13.53
C LYS A 212 5.14 17.38 -14.41
N LEU A 213 3.93 17.03 -14.86
CA LEU A 213 3.06 17.97 -15.58
C LEU A 213 2.60 19.12 -14.66
N LEU A 214 2.21 18.81 -13.43
CA LEU A 214 1.84 19.81 -12.41
C LEU A 214 3.01 20.76 -12.12
N GLU A 215 4.19 20.22 -11.82
CA GLU A 215 5.41 20.99 -11.54
C GLU A 215 5.74 21.96 -12.70
N LYS A 216 5.59 21.50 -13.94
CA LYS A 216 5.88 22.29 -15.15
C LYS A 216 4.71 23.15 -15.63
N LYS A 217 3.55 23.09 -14.97
CA LYS A 217 2.29 23.74 -15.39
C LYS A 217 1.90 23.39 -16.83
N LEU A 218 2.14 22.15 -17.24
CA LEU A 218 1.79 21.64 -18.56
C LEU A 218 0.45 20.92 -18.51
N LYS A 219 -0.38 21.16 -19.52
CA LYS A 219 -1.66 20.46 -19.69
C LYS A 219 -1.51 19.24 -20.59
N ILE A 220 -2.37 18.26 -20.38
CA ILE A 220 -2.51 17.04 -21.19
C ILE A 220 -3.98 16.81 -21.52
N SER A 221 -4.26 16.24 -22.68
CA SER A 221 -5.58 15.75 -23.08
C SER A 221 -5.43 14.45 -23.86
N PHE A 222 -6.51 13.70 -24.02
CA PHE A 222 -6.52 12.42 -24.72
C PHE A 222 -7.58 12.39 -25.82
N ALA A 223 -7.24 11.76 -26.95
CA ALA A 223 -8.19 11.26 -27.93
C ALA A 223 -8.13 9.72 -27.90
N GLU A 224 -9.18 9.08 -27.40
CA GLU A 224 -9.20 7.67 -27.06
C GLU A 224 -10.05 6.85 -28.05
N SER A 225 -9.46 5.82 -28.65
CA SER A 225 -10.21 4.79 -29.40
C SER A 225 -10.30 3.52 -28.57
N CYS A 226 -9.37 2.56 -28.72
CA CYS A 226 -9.43 1.24 -28.06
C CYS A 226 -9.48 1.30 -26.52
N THR A 227 -8.97 2.37 -25.90
CA THR A 227 -8.98 2.54 -24.44
C THR A 227 -10.34 2.99 -23.91
N GLY A 228 -11.21 3.57 -24.75
CA GLY A 228 -12.61 3.87 -24.39
C GLY A 228 -12.80 4.77 -23.16
N GLY A 229 -11.83 5.63 -22.84
CA GLY A 229 -11.86 6.47 -21.63
C GLY A 229 -10.97 5.95 -20.49
N LEU A 230 -10.26 4.83 -20.68
CA LEU A 230 -9.37 4.28 -19.66
C LEU A 230 -8.21 5.23 -19.31
N CYS A 231 -7.64 5.96 -20.28
CA CYS A 231 -6.56 6.91 -19.98
C CYS A 231 -7.08 8.07 -19.12
N ALA A 232 -8.20 8.68 -19.53
CA ALA A 232 -8.84 9.74 -18.75
C ALA A 232 -9.26 9.28 -17.36
N SER A 233 -9.93 8.13 -17.25
CA SER A 233 -10.37 7.57 -15.96
C SER A 233 -9.20 7.15 -15.06
N THR A 234 -8.05 6.80 -15.63
CA THR A 234 -6.84 6.49 -14.85
C THR A 234 -6.19 7.76 -14.32
N LEU A 235 -6.03 8.77 -15.16
CA LEU A 235 -5.44 10.05 -14.76
C LEU A 235 -6.29 10.74 -13.68
N THR A 236 -7.62 10.78 -13.87
CA THR A 236 -8.58 11.43 -12.94
C THR A 236 -8.69 10.79 -11.56
N LYS A 237 -8.10 9.60 -11.34
CA LYS A 237 -7.98 9.01 -9.99
C LYS A 237 -6.98 9.75 -9.11
N ILE A 238 -6.05 10.49 -9.71
CA ILE A 238 -5.02 11.22 -8.97
C ILE A 238 -5.60 12.56 -8.54
N SER A 239 -5.54 12.87 -7.25
CA SER A 239 -6.04 14.14 -6.72
C SER A 239 -5.30 15.34 -7.34
N GLY A 240 -6.03 16.41 -7.66
CA GLY A 240 -5.47 17.65 -8.20
C GLY A 240 -5.20 17.67 -9.71
N VAL A 241 -5.39 16.57 -10.43
CA VAL A 241 -5.11 16.54 -11.89
C VAL A 241 -5.99 17.45 -12.72
N SER A 242 -7.08 17.99 -12.17
CA SER A 242 -7.91 19.00 -12.84
C SER A 242 -7.12 20.25 -13.24
N GLU A 243 -5.98 20.53 -12.60
CA GLU A 243 -5.09 21.63 -12.99
C GLU A 243 -4.37 21.38 -14.33
N ILE A 244 -4.17 20.11 -14.70
CA ILE A 244 -3.42 19.68 -15.90
C ILE A 244 -4.29 18.96 -16.93
N PHE A 245 -5.50 18.54 -16.57
CA PHE A 245 -6.37 17.73 -17.42
C PHE A 245 -7.78 18.32 -17.47
N GLU A 246 -8.14 18.90 -18.61
CA GLU A 246 -9.44 19.52 -18.84
C GLU A 246 -10.49 18.52 -19.35
N GLY A 247 -10.05 17.45 -20.00
CA GLY A 247 -10.94 16.44 -20.55
C GLY A 247 -10.29 15.60 -21.66
N SER A 248 -11.08 14.68 -22.18
CA SER A 248 -10.72 13.81 -23.31
C SER A 248 -11.89 13.62 -24.26
N ILE A 249 -11.59 13.17 -25.48
CA ILE A 249 -12.57 12.74 -26.47
C ILE A 249 -12.45 11.23 -26.64
N ILE A 250 -13.59 10.52 -26.59
CA ILE A 250 -13.64 9.10 -26.95
C ILE A 250 -14.05 9.01 -28.43
N SER A 251 -13.07 8.98 -29.32
CA SER A 251 -13.26 8.92 -30.78
C SER A 251 -13.34 7.47 -31.30
N TYR A 252 -14.24 6.67 -30.72
CA TYR A 252 -14.31 5.22 -31.00
C TYR A 252 -14.72 4.91 -32.45
N SER A 253 -15.72 5.62 -32.98
CA SER A 253 -16.20 5.44 -34.36
C SER A 253 -15.44 6.33 -35.36
N ASN A 254 -15.32 5.88 -36.61
CA ASN A 254 -14.67 6.68 -37.67
C ASN A 254 -15.34 8.04 -37.87
N ARG A 255 -16.67 8.12 -37.73
CA ARG A 255 -17.42 9.38 -37.79
C ARG A 255 -16.97 10.41 -36.74
N ILE A 256 -16.48 9.99 -35.57
CA ILE A 256 -16.00 10.91 -34.53
C ILE A 256 -14.51 11.27 -34.74
N LYS A 257 -13.79 10.49 -35.55
CA LYS A 257 -12.37 10.73 -35.87
C LYS A 257 -12.16 11.80 -36.96
N HIS A 258 -13.21 12.13 -37.71
CA HIS A 258 -13.24 13.10 -38.81
C HIS A 258 -14.13 14.28 -38.45
#